data_AF-A0A822DWW2-F1
#
_entry.id   AF-A0A822DWW2-F1
#
_cell.length_a   1.000
_cell.length_b   1.000
_cell.length_c   1.000
_cell.angle_alpha   90.00
_cell.angle_beta   90.00
_cell.angle_gamma   90.00
#
_symmetry.space_group_name_H-M   'P 1'
#
loop_
_entity.id
_entity.type
_entity.pdbx_description
1 polymer ?
#
loop_
_entity_poly.entity_id
_entity_poly.type
_entity_poly.pdbx_seq_one_letter_code
_entity_poly.pdbx_strand_id
1 'polypeptide(L)'
;MKFFVNIIIIISLLFASIICADVCINEQCTCSKDHTEVHCDSKHWTNLNAVEFPSHVRVLTLVDNKLTVETTDDISKIENLTRLIELNLNQNPLATIPPFNDSKIRSLSLQDTSLRSAEFPSSYLNSFLETLSLSSNEIHSI
;
A
#
# COMPACT_ATOMS: atom_id res chain seq x y z
N MET A 1 56.46 -0.34 20.05
CA MET A 1 57.21 -0.82 18.88
C MET A 1 56.44 -1.97 18.25
N LYS A 2 55.87 -1.70 17.06
CA LYS A 2 55.53 -2.60 15.94
C LYS A 2 54.45 -3.70 16.06
N PHE A 3 53.38 -3.48 15.26
CA PHE A 3 52.72 -4.35 14.26
C PHE A 3 52.34 -5.79 14.70
N PHE A 4 51.09 -6.25 14.52
CA PHE A 4 50.50 -6.56 13.22
C PHE A 4 48.99 -6.25 13.15
N VAL A 5 48.66 -5.42 12.17
CA VAL A 5 47.38 -5.40 11.46
C VAL A 5 47.36 -6.61 10.51
N ASN A 6 46.15 -7.10 10.22
CA ASN A 6 45.68 -7.82 9.02
C ASN A 6 45.38 -9.33 9.10
N ILE A 7 44.16 -9.65 8.60
CA ILE A 7 43.80 -10.82 7.77
C ILE A 7 43.50 -12.11 8.58
N ILE A 8 42.39 -12.84 8.46
CA ILE A 8 41.13 -12.82 7.70
C ILE A 8 40.38 -14.11 8.16
N ILE A 9 39.05 -14.11 8.15
CA ILE A 9 38.19 -15.31 8.12
C ILE A 9 38.31 -16.27 9.33
N ILE A 10 37.51 -16.02 10.37
CA ILE A 10 36.66 -17.09 10.89
C ILE A 10 35.25 -16.53 10.89
N ILE A 11 34.66 -16.61 9.70
CA ILE A 11 33.23 -16.57 9.48
C ILE A 11 32.65 -17.68 10.35
N SER A 12 32.20 -17.36 11.56
CA SER A 12 31.34 -18.23 12.35
C SER A 12 29.94 -18.22 11.72
N LEU A 13 29.87 -18.89 10.57
CA LEU A 13 28.68 -19.47 9.97
C LEU A 13 28.03 -20.38 11.01
N LEU A 14 27.28 -19.85 11.97
CA LEU A 14 26.39 -20.65 12.83
C LEU A 14 25.32 -19.85 13.62
N PHE A 15 25.16 -18.53 13.42
CA PHE A 15 23.98 -17.79 13.93
C PHE A 15 23.44 -16.73 12.97
N ALA A 16 23.36 -17.04 11.68
CA ALA A 16 22.45 -16.34 10.77
C ALA A 16 21.33 -17.29 10.31
N SER A 17 20.78 -18.07 11.24
CA SER A 17 19.56 -18.86 11.05
C SER A 17 18.36 -18.20 11.73
N ILE A 18 18.33 -16.87 11.83
CA ILE A 18 17.15 -16.08 12.21
C ILE A 18 17.05 -14.85 11.29
N ILE A 19 16.73 -15.08 10.02
CA ILE A 19 16.03 -14.14 9.14
C ILE A 19 14.95 -15.04 8.53
N CYS A 20 13.64 -14.88 8.67
CA CYS A 20 12.81 -13.74 9.00
C CYS A 20 12.04 -14.00 10.29
N ALA A 21 12.03 -13.04 11.22
CA ALA A 21 10.74 -12.72 11.80
C ALA A 21 10.03 -11.92 10.70
N ASP A 22 8.91 -12.45 10.22
CA ASP A 22 7.92 -11.78 9.39
C ASP A 22 7.39 -10.54 10.12
N VAL A 23 8.21 -9.49 10.22
CA VAL A 23 7.79 -8.21 10.78
C VAL A 23 6.95 -7.53 9.70
N CYS A 24 5.66 -7.88 9.68
CA CYS A 24 4.66 -7.24 8.84
C CYS A 24 4.75 -5.73 9.00
N ILE A 25 5.29 -5.05 7.96
CA ILE A 25 5.37 -3.60 7.82
C ILE A 25 5.66 -2.89 9.16
N ASN A 26 6.79 -3.26 9.77
CA ASN A 26 7.28 -2.66 11.02
C ASN A 26 6.25 -2.65 12.17
N GLU A 27 5.49 -3.73 12.31
CA GLU A 27 4.42 -3.92 13.31
C GLU A 27 3.27 -2.91 13.24
N GLN A 28 3.27 -2.04 12.22
CA GLN A 28 2.18 -1.09 12.01
C GLN A 28 0.97 -1.80 11.45
N CYS A 29 1.14 -2.85 10.65
CA CYS A 29 0.04 -3.55 9.99
C CYS A 29 -0.10 -4.99 10.47
N THR A 30 -1.24 -5.59 10.15
CA THR A 30 -1.42 -7.05 10.29
C THR A 30 -1.39 -7.69 8.92
N CYS A 31 -0.68 -8.80 8.79
CA CYS A 31 -0.50 -9.50 7.51
C CYS A 31 -0.99 -10.94 7.62
N SER A 32 -1.44 -11.50 6.49
CA SER A 32 -1.55 -12.95 6.33
C SER A 32 -0.17 -13.61 6.45
N LYS A 33 -0.14 -14.92 6.73
CA LYS A 33 1.10 -15.70 6.85
C LYS A 33 2.02 -15.59 5.62
N ASP A 34 1.43 -15.44 4.43
CA ASP A 34 2.16 -15.31 3.17
C ASP A 34 2.32 -13.85 2.70
N HIS A 35 1.85 -12.88 3.49
CA HIS A 35 1.86 -11.44 3.18
C HIS A 35 1.14 -11.08 1.87
N THR A 36 0.23 -11.93 1.40
CA THR A 36 -0.63 -11.59 0.25
C THR A 36 -1.78 -10.67 0.66
N GLU A 37 -2.13 -10.66 1.95
CA GLU A 37 -3.14 -9.78 2.52
C GLU A 37 -2.48 -8.91 3.60
N VAL A 38 -2.67 -7.60 3.48
CA VAL A 38 -2.08 -6.60 4.37
C VAL A 38 -3.17 -5.64 4.82
N HIS A 39 -3.34 -5.52 6.14
CA HIS A 39 -4.32 -4.65 6.75
C HIS A 39 -3.62 -3.57 7.59
N CYS A 40 -3.77 -2.33 7.15
CA CYS A 40 -3.11 -1.14 7.70
C CYS A 40 -4.16 -0.09 8.09
N ASP A 41 -5.25 -0.52 8.70
CA ASP A 41 -6.37 0.35 9.04
C ASP A 41 -6.10 1.21 10.30
N SER A 42 -6.62 2.43 10.37
CA SER A 42 -6.52 3.31 11.54
C SER A 42 -5.09 3.65 11.99
N LYS A 43 -4.17 3.88 11.04
CA LYS A 43 -2.77 4.29 11.32
C LYS A 43 -2.56 5.79 11.33
N HIS A 44 -3.61 6.56 11.05
CA HIS A 44 -3.57 8.01 10.90
C HIS A 44 -2.55 8.50 9.85
N TRP A 45 -2.22 7.65 8.87
CA TRP A 45 -1.27 8.00 7.81
C TRP A 45 -1.85 9.06 6.90
N THR A 46 -1.05 10.07 6.59
CA THR A 46 -1.39 11.13 5.61
C THR A 46 -0.80 10.83 4.23
N ASN A 47 0.25 10.01 4.17
CA ASN A 47 0.86 9.48 2.94
C ASN A 47 1.53 8.13 3.23
N LEU A 48 1.98 7.46 2.16
CA LEU A 48 2.58 6.12 2.24
C LEU A 48 4.11 6.11 2.04
N ASN A 49 4.79 7.27 2.03
CA ASN A 49 6.19 7.36 1.62
C ASN A 49 7.17 6.55 2.50
N ALA A 50 6.88 6.45 3.79
CA ALA A 50 7.68 5.69 4.76
C ALA A 50 7.30 4.20 4.84
N VAL A 51 6.36 3.75 4.00
CA VAL A 51 5.81 2.39 4.04
C VAL A 51 6.32 1.59 2.84
N GLU A 52 6.89 0.42 3.12
CA GLU A 52 7.28 -0.55 2.11
C GLU A 52 6.37 -1.77 2.18
N PHE A 53 5.43 -1.84 1.24
CA PHE A 53 4.56 -3.01 1.09
C PHE A 53 5.31 -4.14 0.38
N PRO A 54 5.08 -5.41 0.75
CA PRO A 54 5.58 -6.53 -0.02
C PRO A 54 5.09 -6.45 -1.48
N SER A 55 5.97 -6.66 -2.46
CA SER A 55 5.63 -6.49 -3.88
C SER A 55 4.61 -7.52 -4.39
N HIS A 56 4.37 -8.58 -3.62
CA HIS A 56 3.41 -9.65 -3.93
C HIS A 56 2.07 -9.54 -3.23
N VAL A 57 1.80 -8.42 -2.54
CA VAL A 57 0.49 -8.12 -1.97
C VAL A 57 -0.60 -8.19 -3.04
N ARG A 58 -1.71 -8.84 -2.69
CA ARG A 58 -2.92 -9.00 -3.52
C ARG A 58 -4.12 -8.27 -2.92
N VAL A 59 -4.18 -8.16 -1.60
CA VAL A 59 -5.23 -7.45 -0.87
C VAL A 59 -4.56 -6.44 0.06
N LEU A 60 -4.94 -5.17 -0.08
CA LEU A 60 -4.47 -4.09 0.78
C LEU A 60 -5.65 -3.31 1.35
N THR A 61 -5.73 -3.22 2.69
CA THR A 61 -6.70 -2.35 3.37
C THR A 61 -5.97 -1.22 4.10
N LEU A 62 -6.46 -0.01 3.90
CA LEU A 62 -5.94 1.24 4.45
C LEU A 62 -7.10 2.06 5.04
N VAL A 63 -8.12 1.38 5.59
CA VAL A 63 -9.36 2.00 6.06
C VAL A 63 -9.07 2.97 7.20
N ASP A 64 -9.83 4.07 7.28
CA ASP A 64 -9.77 5.00 8.42
C ASP A 64 -8.35 5.57 8.64
N ASN A 65 -7.68 5.94 7.56
CA ASN A 65 -6.45 6.72 7.61
C ASN A 65 -6.77 8.20 7.31
N LYS A 66 -5.74 8.98 7.02
CA LYS A 66 -5.85 10.41 6.67
C LYS A 66 -5.27 10.66 5.29
N LEU A 67 -5.30 9.64 4.42
CA LEU A 67 -4.72 9.72 3.10
C LEU A 67 -5.51 10.74 2.28
N THR A 68 -4.77 11.65 1.65
CA THR A 68 -5.30 12.65 0.72
C THR A 68 -4.63 12.44 -0.64
N VAL A 69 -5.33 12.72 -1.73
CA VAL A 69 -4.72 12.80 -3.07
C VAL A 69 -4.48 14.28 -3.38
N GLU A 70 -3.60 14.91 -2.60
CA GLU A 70 -3.12 16.26 -2.97
C GLU A 70 -1.99 16.14 -4.00
N THR A 71 -1.19 15.08 -3.90
CA THR A 71 -0.11 14.77 -4.83
C THR A 71 -0.16 13.30 -5.27
N THR A 72 0.42 12.99 -6.43
CA THR A 72 0.60 11.60 -6.89
C THR A 72 1.50 10.81 -5.95
N ASP A 73 2.40 11.48 -5.22
CA ASP A 73 3.37 10.85 -4.35
C ASP A 73 2.71 10.18 -3.14
N ASP A 74 1.58 10.72 -2.67
CA ASP A 74 0.89 10.27 -1.45
C ASP A 74 0.44 8.80 -1.52
N ILE A 75 0.12 8.32 -2.72
CA ILE A 75 -0.33 6.95 -3.01
C ILE A 75 0.58 6.17 -3.98
N SER A 76 1.71 6.75 -4.39
CA SER A 76 2.66 6.17 -5.36
C SER A 76 3.14 4.76 -5.00
N LYS A 77 3.20 4.41 -3.70
CA LYS A 77 3.58 3.07 -3.25
C LYS A 77 2.57 2.00 -3.66
N ILE A 78 1.30 2.35 -3.82
CA ILE A 78 0.24 1.44 -4.28
C ILE A 78 0.38 1.16 -5.77
N GLU A 79 0.77 2.16 -6.58
CA GLU A 79 0.96 1.98 -8.04
C GLU A 79 2.00 0.92 -8.37
N ASN A 80 3.02 0.75 -7.52
CA ASN A 80 4.06 -0.27 -7.70
C ASN A 80 3.60 -1.70 -7.37
N LEU A 81 2.40 -1.88 -6.79
CA LEU A 81 1.85 -3.19 -6.43
C LEU A 81 1.17 -3.85 -7.62
N THR A 82 1.97 -4.27 -8.59
CA THR A 82 1.53 -4.89 -9.86
C THR A 82 0.69 -6.18 -9.71
N ARG A 83 0.63 -6.75 -8.50
CA ARG A 83 -0.14 -7.96 -8.17
C ARG A 83 -1.37 -7.67 -7.32
N LEU A 84 -1.64 -6.41 -7.00
CA LEU A 84 -2.80 -5.98 -6.24
C LEU A 84 -4.09 -6.23 -7.03
N ILE A 85 -5.05 -6.84 -6.36
CA ILE A 85 -6.36 -7.22 -6.93
C ILE A 85 -7.47 -6.50 -6.16
N GLU A 86 -7.31 -6.34 -4.85
CA GLU A 86 -8.29 -5.69 -3.99
C GLU A 86 -7.64 -4.55 -3.20
N LEU A 87 -8.25 -3.37 -3.29
CA LEU A 87 -7.82 -2.18 -2.57
C LEU A 87 -9.00 -1.56 -1.84
N ASN A 88 -8.85 -1.42 -0.52
CA ASN A 88 -9.83 -0.75 0.32
C ASN A 88 -9.23 0.53 0.91
N LEU A 89 -9.78 1.67 0.48
CA LEU A 89 -9.41 3.01 0.91
C LEU A 89 -10.56 3.74 1.62
N ASN A 90 -11.59 3.01 2.05
CA ASN A 90 -12.73 3.59 2.75
C ASN A 90 -12.30 4.50 3.90
N GLN A 91 -13.09 5.53 4.19
CA GLN A 91 -12.87 6.42 5.34
C GLN A 91 -11.51 7.15 5.28
N ASN A 92 -11.04 7.49 4.08
CA ASN A 92 -9.91 8.39 3.86
C ASN A 92 -10.40 9.66 3.18
N PRO A 93 -9.91 10.86 3.52
CA PRO A 93 -10.35 12.12 2.92
C PRO A 93 -9.83 12.33 1.48
N LEU A 94 -10.27 11.50 0.55
CA LEU A 94 -9.92 11.54 -0.88
C LEU A 94 -10.91 12.41 -1.66
N ALA A 95 -10.55 13.66 -1.92
CA ALA A 95 -11.40 14.58 -2.70
C ALA A 95 -11.58 14.15 -4.17
N THR A 96 -10.66 13.35 -4.71
CA THR A 96 -10.65 12.82 -6.07
C THR A 96 -10.26 11.34 -6.10
N ILE A 97 -10.63 10.64 -7.17
CA ILE A 97 -10.30 9.23 -7.35
C ILE A 97 -8.80 9.12 -7.66
N PRO A 98 -8.01 8.38 -6.87
CA PRO A 98 -6.57 8.26 -7.10
C PRO A 98 -6.25 7.52 -8.41
N PRO A 99 -5.21 7.92 -9.17
CA PRO A 99 -4.76 7.16 -10.32
C PRO A 99 -4.07 5.86 -9.89
N PHE A 100 -4.39 4.74 -10.54
CA PHE A 100 -3.64 3.48 -10.39
C PHE A 100 -3.20 2.97 -11.76
N ASN A 101 -2.02 3.42 -12.20
CA ASN A 101 -1.46 3.03 -13.49
C ASN A 101 -1.15 1.53 -13.55
N ASP A 102 -1.48 0.89 -14.67
CA ASP A 102 -1.19 -0.53 -14.98
C ASP A 102 -1.64 -1.54 -13.90
N SER A 103 -2.58 -1.12 -13.06
CA SER A 103 -3.05 -1.90 -11.94
C SER A 103 -3.97 -3.02 -12.37
N LYS A 104 -3.85 -4.17 -11.70
CA LYS A 104 -4.75 -5.34 -11.86
C LYS A 104 -5.88 -5.35 -10.84
N ILE A 105 -6.15 -4.20 -10.21
CA ILE A 105 -7.25 -4.07 -9.24
C ILE A 105 -8.57 -4.45 -9.94
N ARG A 106 -9.26 -5.41 -9.33
CA ARG A 106 -10.61 -5.86 -9.68
C ARG A 106 -11.66 -5.33 -8.71
N SER A 107 -11.27 -5.06 -7.46
CA SER A 107 -12.15 -4.52 -6.42
C SER A 107 -11.55 -3.25 -5.81
N LEU A 108 -12.26 -2.14 -5.94
CA LEU A 108 -11.88 -0.85 -5.37
C LEU A 108 -13.00 -0.32 -4.47
N SER A 109 -12.68 -0.12 -3.19
CA SER A 109 -13.60 0.49 -2.23
C SER A 109 -13.12 1.87 -1.82
N LEU A 110 -13.97 2.87 -2.07
CA LEU A 110 -13.78 4.30 -1.82
C LEU A 110 -15.03 4.86 -1.13
N GLN A 111 -15.56 4.15 -0.15
CA GLN A 111 -16.74 4.58 0.59
C GLN A 111 -16.35 5.61 1.64
N ASP A 112 -17.20 6.62 1.83
CA ASP A 112 -16.98 7.65 2.86
C ASP A 112 -15.60 8.31 2.71
N THR A 113 -15.26 8.74 1.49
CA THR A 113 -13.98 9.37 1.20
C THR A 113 -14.07 10.84 0.85
N SER A 114 -15.23 11.48 0.98
CA SER A 114 -15.48 12.88 0.56
C SER A 114 -15.21 13.16 -0.93
N LEU A 115 -15.35 12.16 -1.80
CA LEU A 115 -15.27 12.36 -3.25
C LEU A 115 -16.38 13.31 -3.70
N ARG A 116 -16.02 14.33 -4.48
CA ARG A 116 -16.98 15.32 -5.03
C ARG A 116 -17.37 15.06 -6.48
N SER A 117 -16.55 14.27 -7.19
CA SER A 117 -16.74 13.88 -8.58
C SER A 117 -16.49 12.39 -8.74
N ALA A 118 -17.24 11.74 -9.62
CA ALA A 118 -17.01 10.37 -10.07
C ALA A 118 -16.14 10.29 -11.35
N GLU A 119 -15.37 11.33 -11.64
CA GLU A 119 -14.43 11.33 -12.75
C GLU A 119 -13.22 10.44 -12.44
N PHE A 120 -13.02 9.43 -13.29
CA PHE A 120 -11.86 8.54 -13.20
C PHE A 120 -10.69 9.11 -14.02
N PRO A 121 -9.45 9.07 -13.49
CA PRO A 121 -8.25 9.34 -14.28
C PRO A 121 -8.15 8.42 -15.51
N SER A 122 -7.47 8.88 -16.57
CA SER A 122 -7.30 8.12 -17.82
C SER A 122 -6.59 6.77 -17.63
N SER A 123 -5.89 6.58 -16.52
CA SER A 123 -5.27 5.30 -16.14
C SER A 123 -6.28 4.17 -15.98
N TYR A 124 -7.56 4.47 -15.78
CA TYR A 124 -8.63 3.48 -15.69
C TYR A 124 -9.24 3.08 -17.04
N LEU A 125 -8.84 3.69 -18.17
CA LEU A 125 -9.41 3.37 -19.49
C LEU A 125 -9.26 1.88 -19.88
N ASN A 126 -8.21 1.22 -19.39
CA ASN A 126 -7.96 -0.21 -19.60
C ASN A 126 -8.09 -1.02 -18.29
N SER A 127 -8.89 -0.53 -17.34
CA SER A 127 -9.05 -1.15 -16.03
C SER A 127 -9.76 -2.50 -16.11
N PHE A 128 -9.41 -3.39 -15.17
CA PHE A 128 -10.07 -4.68 -14.94
C PHE A 128 -11.04 -4.64 -13.75
N LEU A 129 -11.48 -3.44 -13.34
CA LEU A 129 -12.42 -3.28 -12.23
C LEU A 129 -13.73 -4.04 -12.51
N GLU A 130 -14.03 -4.97 -11.61
CA GLU A 130 -15.28 -5.74 -11.58
C GLU A 130 -16.22 -5.19 -10.51
N THR A 131 -15.66 -4.70 -9.40
CA THR A 131 -16.40 -4.15 -8.27
C THR A 131 -15.86 -2.78 -7.90
N LEU A 132 -16.77 -1.82 -7.75
CA LEU A 132 -16.48 -0.45 -7.34
C LEU A 132 -17.51 -0.02 -6.30
N SER A 133 -17.05 0.51 -5.17
CA SER A 133 -17.92 1.06 -4.13
C SER A 133 -17.61 2.53 -3.86
N LEU A 134 -18.59 3.38 -4.10
CA LEU A 134 -18.52 4.84 -3.96
C LEU A 134 -19.58 5.41 -2.99
N SER A 135 -20.22 4.55 -2.18
CA SER A 135 -21.28 5.00 -1.27
C SER A 135 -20.78 6.00 -0.23
N SER A 136 -21.70 6.82 0.29
CA SER A 136 -21.41 7.81 1.33
C SER A 136 -20.36 8.86 0.95
N ASN A 137 -20.28 9.22 -0.34
CA ASN A 137 -19.49 10.35 -0.80
C ASN A 137 -20.35 11.59 -1.07
N GLU A 138 -19.70 12.69 -1.43
CA GLU A 138 -20.29 14.00 -1.75
C GLU A 138 -20.38 14.21 -3.28
N ILE A 139 -20.63 13.13 -4.04
CA ILE A 139 -20.56 13.16 -5.51
C ILE A 139 -21.72 14.01 -6.06
N HIS A 140 -21.36 15.06 -6.80
CA HIS A 140 -22.32 15.95 -7.44
C HIS A 140 -22.14 16.03 -8.97
N SER A 141 -21.09 15.41 -9.51
CA SER A 141 -20.79 15.30 -10.95
C SER A 141 -20.27 13.91 -11.34
N ILE A 142 -20.51 13.52 -12.60
CA ILE A 142 -20.13 12.24 -13.21
C ILE A 142 -19.48 12.51 -14.56
#